data_AF-A0A523L0V0-F1
#
_entry.id   AF-A0A523L0V0-F1
#
_cell.length_a   1.000
_cell.length_b   1.000
_cell.length_c   1.000
_cell.angle_alpha   90.00
_cell.angle_beta   90.00
_cell.angle_gamma   90.00
#
_symmetry.space_group_name_H-M   'P 1'
#
loop_
_entity.id
_entity.type
_entity.pdbx_description
1 polymer ?
#
loop_
_entity_poly.entity_id
_entity_poly.type
_entity_poly.pdbx_seq_one_letter_code
_entity_poly.pdbx_strand_id
1 'polypeptide(L)'
;MRDTFRVLTLNNIASEGLARFPRDRYEVGEEVANPHAILLRSHEMHGMEIPASLCAVARAGAGVNNIPVSKLSALGIPVFNAPGANANAVKELVIATILLAARNLAAAWDYVRGLEGTDEDIARAVEAGKKQFVGFELPGRTLGVIGLGAIGVEVANAALELGMNVIGYDPNITVERAWQLSSGVEQAADLDVLCSRAEILTSHVPFNDSTRGLLSRELLALLPKGAVVLNFAREGIVDKEALIAALDTGAISTYVTDFPSRLLIGHDNVICLPHLGASTREAEENSAVMAVENLREFLENGNIRRSVNFPEAVLRRTRPHRLVITNANVPNMVGQVSTALAEEGINIADLLNVSKDNVAHTLVDLDGPAGKETLQRIGSIDGILSIRVLPIIE
;
A
#
# COMPACT_ATOMS: atom_id res chain seq x y z
N MET A 1 -0.57 20.89 31.67
CA MET A 1 -1.39 21.01 30.44
C MET A 1 -1.11 19.77 29.62
N ARG A 2 -2.13 19.09 29.10
CA ARG A 2 -1.89 18.00 28.14
C ARG A 2 -1.27 18.62 26.89
N ASP A 3 -0.13 18.11 26.44
CA ASP A 3 0.53 18.65 25.25
C ASP A 3 -0.39 18.50 24.03
N THR A 4 -0.71 19.61 23.37
CA THR A 4 -1.50 19.62 22.14
C THR A 4 -0.59 19.29 20.95
N PHE A 5 -0.93 18.25 20.19
CA PHE A 5 -0.24 17.90 18.96
C PHE A 5 -0.74 18.73 17.79
N ARG A 6 0.18 19.32 17.04
CA ARG A 6 -0.12 20.15 15.86
C ARG A 6 0.12 19.35 14.59
N VAL A 7 -0.90 19.23 13.75
CA VAL A 7 -0.86 18.45 12.50
C VAL A 7 -1.20 19.36 11.32
N LEU A 8 -0.26 19.53 10.41
CA LEU A 8 -0.45 20.26 9.17
C LEU A 8 -1.04 19.32 8.10
N THR A 9 -2.14 19.72 7.46
CA THR A 9 -2.72 19.01 6.31
C THR A 9 -2.35 19.70 5.00
N LEU A 10 -1.81 18.97 4.02
CA LEU A 10 -1.37 19.52 2.73
C LEU A 10 -2.31 19.21 1.54
N ASN A 11 -3.43 18.54 1.81
CA ASN A 11 -4.48 18.21 0.85
C ASN A 11 -5.83 18.14 1.58
N ASN A 12 -6.93 18.06 0.83
CA ASN A 12 -8.20 17.65 1.40
C ASN A 12 -8.10 16.19 1.90
N ILE A 13 -8.20 16.00 3.21
CA ILE A 13 -8.19 14.69 3.87
C ILE A 13 -9.62 14.33 4.28
N ALA A 14 -10.01 13.07 4.07
CA ALA A 14 -11.34 12.59 4.42
C ALA A 14 -11.69 12.87 5.89
N SER A 15 -12.91 13.36 6.13
CA SER A 15 -13.42 13.77 7.44
C SER A 15 -13.39 12.63 8.46
N GLU A 16 -13.61 11.41 8.02
CA GLU A 16 -13.64 10.16 8.78
C GLU A 16 -12.27 9.89 9.40
N GLY A 17 -11.20 10.21 8.68
CA GLY A 17 -9.83 10.15 9.17
C GLY A 17 -9.54 11.28 10.16
N LEU A 18 -9.86 12.53 9.79
CA LEU A 18 -9.61 13.69 10.65
C LEU A 18 -10.38 13.61 11.99
N ALA A 19 -11.57 13.04 11.99
CA ALA A 19 -12.39 12.81 13.18
C ALA A 19 -11.73 11.85 14.20
N ARG A 20 -10.70 11.09 13.80
CA ARG A 20 -9.93 10.24 14.70
C ARG A 20 -8.96 11.01 15.58
N PHE A 21 -8.70 12.29 15.32
CA PHE A 21 -7.93 13.15 16.22
C PHE A 21 -8.84 13.72 17.33
N PRO A 22 -8.59 13.39 18.62
CA PRO A 22 -9.33 14.02 19.72
C PRO A 22 -9.07 15.53 19.77
N ARG A 23 -10.14 16.33 19.71
CA ARG A 23 -10.05 17.81 19.65
C ARG A 23 -9.42 18.44 20.89
N ASP A 24 -9.40 17.74 22.02
CA ASP A 24 -8.75 18.19 23.26
C ASP A 24 -7.23 17.98 23.25
N ARG A 25 -6.71 17.19 22.30
CA ARG A 25 -5.28 16.84 22.20
C ARG A 25 -4.64 17.21 20.88
N TYR A 26 -5.41 17.57 19.86
CA TYR A 26 -4.92 17.84 18.52
C TYR A 26 -5.45 19.15 17.94
N GLU A 27 -4.55 19.92 17.35
CA GLU A 27 -4.81 21.03 16.45
C GLU A 27 -4.47 20.56 15.04
N VAL A 28 -5.46 20.52 14.14
CA VAL A 28 -5.32 19.98 12.79
C VAL A 28 -5.87 20.98 11.78
N GLY A 29 -5.10 21.28 10.74
CA GLY A 29 -5.54 22.20 9.69
C GLY A 29 -4.47 22.50 8.65
N GLU A 30 -4.84 23.30 7.66
CA GLU A 30 -3.99 23.68 6.53
C GLU A 30 -3.00 24.81 6.89
N GLU A 31 -3.27 25.55 7.96
CA GLU A 31 -2.48 26.70 8.41
C GLU A 31 -1.95 26.51 9.84
N VAL A 32 -1.25 25.40 10.08
CA VAL A 32 -0.69 25.06 11.40
C VAL A 32 0.80 25.39 11.45
N ALA A 33 1.18 26.36 12.28
CA ALA A 33 2.57 26.75 12.47
C ALA A 33 3.33 25.79 13.39
N ASN A 34 4.58 25.47 13.04
CA ASN A 34 5.44 24.52 13.75
C ASN A 34 4.75 23.16 14.00
N PRO A 35 4.30 22.47 12.94
CA PRO A 35 3.60 21.20 13.10
C PRO A 35 4.53 20.14 13.69
N HIS A 36 3.98 19.31 14.58
CA HIS A 36 4.63 18.08 15.04
C HIS A 36 4.50 16.97 14.00
N ALA A 37 3.51 17.07 13.12
CA ALA A 37 3.24 16.06 12.11
C ALA A 37 2.67 16.67 10.82
N ILE A 38 2.94 16.05 9.68
CA ILE A 38 2.31 16.39 8.40
C ILE A 38 1.46 15.22 7.92
N LEU A 39 0.20 15.49 7.58
CA LEU A 39 -0.73 14.55 6.97
C LEU A 39 -1.03 14.99 5.53
N LEU A 40 -0.80 14.12 4.57
CA LEU A 40 -0.96 14.46 3.15
C LEU A 40 -1.52 13.32 2.31
N ARG A 41 -1.83 13.64 1.04
CA ARG A 41 -2.14 12.68 -0.02
C ARG A 41 -1.14 12.82 -1.16
N SER A 42 -1.44 13.64 -2.15
CA SER A 42 -0.69 13.80 -3.40
C SER A 42 0.20 15.05 -3.44
N HIS A 43 0.18 15.90 -2.40
CA HIS A 43 1.02 17.10 -2.34
C HIS A 43 2.51 16.76 -2.47
N GLU A 44 3.25 17.54 -3.26
CA GLU A 44 4.67 17.31 -3.54
C GLU A 44 5.56 17.94 -2.47
N MET A 45 6.27 17.12 -1.68
CA MET A 45 7.11 17.57 -0.56
C MET A 45 8.59 17.71 -0.90
N HIS A 46 9.07 17.28 -2.08
CA HIS A 46 10.51 17.30 -2.39
C HIS A 46 11.13 18.71 -2.32
N GLY A 47 10.36 19.74 -2.68
CA GLY A 47 10.78 21.15 -2.62
C GLY A 47 10.49 21.85 -1.28
N MET A 48 9.86 21.16 -0.31
CA MET A 48 9.43 21.77 0.94
C MET A 48 10.58 21.88 1.94
N GLU A 49 10.65 23.01 2.66
CA GLU A 49 11.48 23.12 3.86
C GLU A 49 10.86 22.27 4.97
N ILE A 50 11.68 21.47 5.65
CA ILE A 50 11.21 20.58 6.71
C ILE A 50 11.25 21.35 8.03
N PRO A 51 10.10 21.61 8.70
CA PRO A 51 10.08 22.33 9.96
C PRO A 51 10.88 21.60 11.03
N ALA A 52 11.64 22.32 11.85
CA ALA A 52 12.42 21.74 12.95
C ALA A 52 11.56 21.02 14.01
N SER A 53 10.28 21.36 14.09
CA SER A 53 9.30 20.73 14.99
C SER A 53 8.77 19.38 14.49
N LEU A 54 9.01 19.04 13.21
CA LEU A 54 8.39 17.89 12.57
C LEU A 54 8.94 16.58 13.13
N CYS A 55 8.05 15.76 13.69
CA CYS A 55 8.39 14.46 14.25
C CYS A 55 7.96 13.30 13.35
N ALA A 56 6.94 13.47 12.50
CA ALA A 56 6.42 12.39 11.64
C ALA A 56 5.68 12.92 10.40
N VAL A 57 5.65 12.10 9.34
CA VAL A 57 4.84 12.33 8.14
C VAL A 57 3.95 11.12 7.90
N ALA A 58 2.67 11.33 7.59
CA ALA A 58 1.76 10.26 7.20
C ALA A 58 1.07 10.58 5.88
N ARG A 59 1.10 9.62 4.96
CA ARG A 59 0.36 9.70 3.69
C ARG A 59 -0.90 8.84 3.75
N ALA A 60 -2.04 9.46 3.51
CA ALA A 60 -3.31 8.78 3.27
C ALA A 60 -3.35 8.19 1.85
N GLY A 61 -2.54 7.15 1.65
CA GLY A 61 -2.42 6.39 0.41
C GLY A 61 -1.23 5.42 0.46
N ALA A 62 -1.15 4.51 -0.50
CA ALA A 62 -0.13 3.45 -0.48
C ALA A 62 1.26 3.88 -0.99
N GLY A 63 1.32 4.67 -2.06
CA GLY A 63 2.60 5.16 -2.61
C GLY A 63 3.25 6.22 -1.71
N VAL A 64 4.53 6.54 -1.93
CA VAL A 64 5.25 7.63 -1.22
C VAL A 64 6.13 8.48 -2.15
N ASN A 65 5.92 8.41 -3.46
CA ASN A 65 6.77 9.05 -4.48
C ASN A 65 6.87 10.58 -4.39
N ASN A 66 5.93 11.23 -3.70
CA ASN A 66 5.84 12.67 -3.48
C ASN A 66 6.48 13.11 -2.15
N ILE A 67 7.13 12.20 -1.43
CA ILE A 67 7.72 12.44 -0.11
C ILE A 67 9.23 12.21 -0.21
N PRO A 68 10.09 13.14 0.27
CA PRO A 68 11.54 12.96 0.27
C PRO A 68 11.97 11.99 1.39
N VAL A 69 11.63 10.71 1.25
CA VAL A 69 11.78 9.68 2.30
C VAL A 69 13.21 9.60 2.83
N SER A 70 14.22 9.61 1.95
CA SER A 70 15.63 9.55 2.37
C SER A 70 16.06 10.77 3.20
N LYS A 71 15.57 11.97 2.87
CA LYS A 71 15.83 13.19 3.63
C LYS A 71 15.21 13.10 5.03
N LEU A 72 13.98 12.58 5.11
CA LEU A 72 13.28 12.40 6.39
C LEU A 72 13.94 11.30 7.26
N SER A 73 14.42 10.21 6.65
CA SER A 73 15.21 9.19 7.37
C SER A 73 16.47 9.77 8.02
N ALA A 74 17.22 10.60 7.29
CA ALA A 74 18.42 11.24 7.81
C ALA A 74 18.15 12.19 8.99
N LEU A 75 16.93 12.73 9.07
CA LEU A 75 16.45 13.57 10.18
C LEU A 75 15.79 12.77 11.32
N GLY A 76 15.74 11.44 11.21
CA GLY A 76 15.05 10.61 12.21
C GLY A 76 13.53 10.77 12.21
N ILE A 77 12.92 11.11 11.06
CA ILE A 77 11.48 11.34 10.90
C ILE A 77 10.85 10.14 10.17
N PRO A 78 10.01 9.33 10.84
CA PRO A 78 9.28 8.26 10.19
C PRO A 78 8.23 8.77 9.21
N VAL A 79 8.09 8.03 8.10
CA VAL A 79 7.08 8.20 7.08
C VAL A 79 6.14 7.00 7.15
N PHE A 80 4.86 7.27 7.39
CA PHE A 80 3.78 6.30 7.40
C PHE A 80 3.01 6.37 6.09
N ASN A 81 2.54 5.22 5.61
CA ASN A 81 1.61 5.13 4.50
C ASN A 81 0.41 4.24 4.88
N ALA A 82 -0.53 4.08 3.95
CA ALA A 82 -1.73 3.27 4.15
C ALA A 82 -1.79 2.05 3.22
N PRO A 83 -0.83 1.10 3.30
CA PRO A 83 -0.82 -0.06 2.43
C PRO A 83 -1.99 -0.99 2.76
N GLY A 84 -2.71 -1.43 1.73
CA GLY A 84 -3.88 -2.32 1.89
C GLY A 84 -5.17 -1.61 2.29
N ALA A 85 -5.16 -0.32 2.59
CA ALA A 85 -6.40 0.44 2.87
C ALA A 85 -7.36 0.48 1.68
N ASN A 86 -6.84 0.33 0.47
CA ASN A 86 -7.60 0.25 -0.77
C ASN A 86 -7.77 -1.20 -1.28
N ALA A 87 -7.42 -2.22 -0.48
CA ALA A 87 -7.39 -3.61 -0.95
C ALA A 87 -8.76 -4.07 -1.48
N ASN A 88 -9.83 -3.79 -0.74
CA ASN A 88 -11.20 -4.10 -1.14
C ASN A 88 -11.59 -3.42 -2.47
N ALA A 89 -11.27 -2.13 -2.64
CA ALA A 89 -11.59 -1.39 -3.86
C ALA A 89 -10.88 -1.97 -5.09
N VAL A 90 -9.59 -2.32 -4.95
CA VAL A 90 -8.86 -2.97 -6.04
C VAL A 90 -9.41 -4.38 -6.31
N LYS A 91 -9.74 -5.15 -5.27
CA LYS A 91 -10.35 -6.47 -5.41
C LYS A 91 -11.64 -6.37 -6.23
N GLU A 92 -12.57 -5.50 -5.84
CA GLU A 92 -13.85 -5.32 -6.55
C GLU A 92 -13.62 -4.95 -8.01
N LEU A 93 -12.67 -4.04 -8.28
CA LEU A 93 -12.32 -3.65 -9.64
C LEU A 93 -11.75 -4.83 -10.45
N VAL A 94 -10.84 -5.61 -9.88
CA VAL A 94 -10.25 -6.79 -10.53
C VAL A 94 -11.34 -7.80 -10.86
N ILE A 95 -12.20 -8.16 -9.91
CA ILE A 95 -13.33 -9.07 -10.14
C ILE A 95 -14.28 -8.53 -11.22
N ALA A 96 -14.60 -7.24 -11.19
CA ALA A 96 -15.40 -6.60 -12.23
C ALA A 96 -14.73 -6.74 -13.60
N THR A 97 -13.41 -6.55 -13.69
CA THR A 97 -12.67 -6.65 -14.96
C THR A 97 -12.52 -8.09 -15.47
N ILE A 98 -12.46 -9.07 -14.57
CA ILE A 98 -12.59 -10.50 -14.93
C ILE A 98 -13.93 -10.72 -15.63
N LEU A 99 -15.03 -10.21 -15.07
CA LEU A 99 -16.37 -10.33 -15.68
C LEU A 99 -16.48 -9.54 -16.99
N LEU A 100 -15.88 -8.36 -17.08
CA LEU A 100 -15.81 -7.58 -18.33
C LEU A 100 -15.16 -8.40 -19.45
N ALA A 101 -14.01 -9.03 -19.16
CA ALA A 101 -13.30 -9.87 -20.11
C ALA A 101 -14.06 -11.16 -20.42
N ALA A 102 -14.56 -11.86 -19.40
CA ALA A 102 -15.26 -13.13 -19.56
C ALA A 102 -16.53 -13.03 -20.40
N ARG A 103 -17.18 -11.86 -20.41
CA ARG A 103 -18.46 -11.64 -21.09
C ARG A 103 -18.38 -10.64 -22.25
N ASN A 104 -17.17 -10.24 -22.66
CA ASN A 104 -16.91 -9.25 -23.72
C ASN A 104 -17.71 -7.95 -23.54
N LEU A 105 -17.92 -7.50 -22.29
CA LEU A 105 -18.90 -6.47 -21.98
C LEU A 105 -18.56 -5.11 -22.59
N ALA A 106 -17.27 -4.74 -22.62
CA ALA A 106 -16.84 -3.46 -23.19
C ALA A 106 -17.18 -3.38 -24.69
N ALA A 107 -16.76 -4.39 -25.47
CA ALA A 107 -17.05 -4.45 -26.90
C ALA A 107 -18.56 -4.56 -27.19
N ALA A 108 -19.30 -5.36 -26.41
CA ALA A 108 -20.74 -5.49 -26.56
C ALA A 108 -21.48 -4.17 -26.25
N TRP A 109 -21.02 -3.44 -25.22
CA TRP A 109 -21.57 -2.13 -24.85
C TRP A 109 -21.35 -1.09 -25.94
N ASP A 110 -20.13 -1.01 -26.47
CA ASP A 110 -19.78 -0.07 -27.55
C ASP A 110 -20.51 -0.40 -28.85
N TYR A 111 -20.67 -1.68 -29.19
CA TYR A 111 -21.48 -2.12 -30.33
C TYR A 111 -22.92 -1.58 -30.24
N VAL A 112 -23.59 -1.77 -29.09
CA VAL A 112 -24.97 -1.31 -28.91
C VAL A 112 -25.06 0.22 -28.96
N ARG A 113 -24.08 0.94 -28.40
CA ARG A 113 -24.03 2.42 -28.46
C ARG A 113 -23.87 2.98 -29.88
N GLY A 114 -23.25 2.22 -30.78
CA GLY A 114 -23.05 2.60 -32.17
C GLY A 114 -24.23 2.29 -33.09
N LEU A 115 -25.30 1.67 -32.59
CA LEU A 115 -26.48 1.36 -33.41
C LEU A 115 -27.31 2.63 -33.67
N GLU A 116 -27.75 2.78 -34.91
CA GLU A 116 -28.62 3.87 -35.36
C GLU A 116 -29.84 3.27 -36.09
N GLY A 117 -30.96 4.01 -36.13
CA GLY A 117 -32.19 3.61 -36.83
C GLY A 117 -33.42 3.59 -35.93
N THR A 118 -34.48 2.90 -36.36
CA THR A 118 -35.69 2.68 -35.55
C THR A 118 -35.48 1.54 -34.55
N ASP A 119 -36.39 1.40 -33.58
CA ASP A 119 -36.38 0.29 -32.62
C ASP A 119 -36.35 -1.09 -33.31
N GLU A 120 -36.99 -1.21 -34.48
CA GLU A 120 -37.04 -2.44 -35.27
C GLU A 120 -35.69 -2.74 -35.95
N ASP A 121 -34.99 -1.71 -36.42
CA ASP A 121 -33.65 -1.84 -36.98
C ASP A 121 -32.63 -2.21 -35.89
N ILE A 122 -32.73 -1.57 -34.72
CA ILE A 122 -31.90 -1.88 -33.55
C ILE A 122 -32.13 -3.32 -33.10
N ALA A 123 -33.38 -3.75 -32.93
CA ALA A 123 -33.70 -5.13 -32.52
C ALA A 123 -33.12 -6.18 -33.49
N ARG A 124 -33.21 -5.91 -34.80
CA ARG A 124 -32.62 -6.76 -35.84
C ARG A 124 -31.10 -6.80 -35.75
N ALA A 125 -30.45 -5.66 -35.54
CA ALA A 125 -29.00 -5.56 -35.42
C ALA A 125 -28.46 -6.22 -34.15
N VAL A 126 -29.13 -6.04 -33.00
CA VAL A 126 -28.77 -6.72 -31.75
C VAL A 126 -28.84 -8.24 -31.92
N GLU A 127 -29.92 -8.74 -32.52
CA GLU A 127 -30.12 -10.18 -32.63
C GLU A 127 -29.18 -10.84 -33.66
N ALA A 128 -28.78 -10.11 -34.69
CA ALA A 128 -27.73 -10.53 -35.62
C ALA A 128 -26.33 -10.50 -34.96
N GLY A 129 -26.06 -9.49 -34.13
CA GLY A 129 -24.74 -9.23 -33.53
C GLY A 129 -24.40 -10.11 -32.33
N LYS A 130 -25.37 -10.66 -31.60
CA LYS A 130 -25.14 -11.37 -30.32
C LYS A 130 -24.07 -12.47 -30.36
N LYS A 131 -23.93 -13.16 -31.50
CA LYS A 131 -22.99 -14.29 -31.66
C LYS A 131 -21.53 -13.83 -31.67
N GLN A 132 -21.27 -12.55 -31.89
CA GLN A 132 -19.92 -11.97 -31.88
C GLN A 132 -19.36 -11.84 -30.46
N PHE A 133 -20.22 -11.83 -29.43
CA PHE A 133 -19.84 -11.57 -28.05
C PHE A 133 -19.91 -12.80 -27.15
N VAL A 134 -19.83 -14.01 -27.72
CA VAL A 134 -19.83 -15.26 -26.95
C VAL A 134 -18.61 -15.30 -26.04
N GLY A 135 -18.87 -15.33 -24.74
CA GLY A 135 -17.85 -15.35 -23.70
C GLY A 135 -17.72 -16.71 -23.02
N PHE A 136 -17.21 -16.71 -21.79
CA PHE A 136 -17.10 -17.89 -20.95
C PHE A 136 -17.62 -17.63 -19.53
N GLU A 137 -17.95 -18.72 -18.83
CA GLU A 137 -18.31 -18.69 -17.41
C GLU A 137 -17.07 -18.92 -16.54
N LEU A 138 -17.06 -18.35 -15.34
CA LEU A 138 -15.95 -18.44 -14.39
C LEU A 138 -15.81 -19.79 -13.67
N PRO A 139 -16.91 -20.47 -13.26
CA PRO A 139 -16.79 -21.72 -12.51
C PRO A 139 -15.93 -22.77 -13.22
N GLY A 140 -14.98 -23.36 -12.50
CA GLY A 140 -14.03 -24.34 -13.02
C GLY A 140 -12.86 -23.78 -13.82
N ARG A 141 -12.87 -22.49 -14.20
CA ARG A 141 -11.71 -21.82 -14.80
C ARG A 141 -10.62 -21.56 -13.76
N THR A 142 -9.37 -21.50 -14.20
CA THR A 142 -8.24 -21.24 -13.29
C THR A 142 -7.78 -19.79 -13.31
N LEU A 143 -7.81 -19.14 -12.14
CA LEU A 143 -7.17 -17.84 -11.88
C LEU A 143 -5.77 -18.04 -11.30
N GLY A 144 -4.75 -17.51 -11.97
CA GLY A 144 -3.41 -17.32 -11.44
C GLY A 144 -3.26 -15.95 -10.78
N VAL A 145 -2.79 -15.92 -9.53
CA VAL A 145 -2.58 -14.69 -8.75
C VAL A 145 -1.09 -14.54 -8.41
N ILE A 146 -0.43 -13.55 -9.01
CA ILE A 146 0.97 -13.22 -8.72
C ILE A 146 1.00 -12.13 -7.64
N GLY A 147 1.56 -12.45 -6.48
CA GLY A 147 1.57 -11.61 -5.28
C GLY A 147 0.35 -11.85 -4.41
N LEU A 148 0.58 -12.37 -3.21
CA LEU A 148 -0.42 -12.72 -2.18
C LEU A 148 -0.31 -11.75 -0.99
N GLY A 149 -0.18 -10.47 -1.31
CA GLY A 149 -0.31 -9.36 -0.36
C GLY A 149 -1.78 -9.06 -0.04
N ALA A 150 -2.04 -7.86 0.50
CA ALA A 150 -3.39 -7.45 0.90
C ALA A 150 -4.44 -7.57 -0.22
N ILE A 151 -4.10 -7.13 -1.43
CA ILE A 151 -4.99 -7.20 -2.60
C ILE A 151 -5.10 -8.64 -3.13
N GLY A 152 -3.96 -9.31 -3.32
CA GLY A 152 -3.93 -10.64 -3.93
C GLY A 152 -4.69 -11.69 -3.13
N VAL A 153 -4.59 -11.67 -1.80
CA VAL A 153 -5.38 -12.53 -0.91
C VAL A 153 -6.88 -12.29 -1.10
N GLU A 154 -7.29 -11.02 -1.10
CA GLU A 154 -8.69 -10.62 -1.27
C GLU A 154 -9.26 -11.04 -2.64
N VAL A 155 -8.48 -10.88 -3.70
CA VAL A 155 -8.84 -11.32 -5.07
C VAL A 155 -8.93 -12.84 -5.15
N ALA A 156 -7.95 -13.55 -4.61
CA ALA A 156 -7.91 -15.01 -4.61
C ALA A 156 -9.14 -15.60 -3.88
N ASN A 157 -9.47 -15.06 -2.71
CA ASN A 157 -10.62 -15.52 -1.93
C ASN A 157 -11.95 -15.25 -2.67
N ALA A 158 -12.13 -14.05 -3.25
CA ALA A 158 -13.34 -13.74 -4.00
C ALA A 158 -13.50 -14.60 -5.27
N ALA A 159 -12.40 -14.90 -5.96
CA ALA A 159 -12.45 -15.77 -7.13
C ALA A 159 -12.86 -17.21 -6.78
N LEU A 160 -12.41 -17.75 -5.64
CA LEU A 160 -12.88 -19.05 -5.14
C LEU A 160 -14.38 -19.04 -4.86
N GLU A 161 -14.91 -17.98 -4.24
CA GLU A 161 -16.35 -17.83 -3.96
C GLU A 161 -17.19 -17.77 -5.25
N LEU A 162 -16.60 -17.29 -6.36
CA LEU A 162 -17.19 -17.32 -7.69
C LEU A 162 -17.05 -18.68 -8.42
N GLY A 163 -16.51 -19.70 -7.74
CA GLY A 163 -16.38 -21.06 -8.25
C GLY A 163 -15.16 -21.31 -9.12
N MET A 164 -14.20 -20.39 -9.16
CA MET A 164 -12.94 -20.59 -9.91
C MET A 164 -11.99 -21.52 -9.13
N ASN A 165 -11.08 -22.17 -9.86
CA ASN A 165 -9.87 -22.72 -9.27
C ASN A 165 -8.85 -21.59 -9.11
N VAL A 166 -8.15 -21.50 -7.98
CA VAL A 166 -7.20 -20.40 -7.74
C VAL A 166 -5.83 -20.95 -7.40
N ILE A 167 -4.81 -20.44 -8.10
CA ILE A 167 -3.41 -20.75 -7.87
C ILE A 167 -2.67 -19.43 -7.59
N GLY A 168 -1.96 -19.36 -6.47
CA GLY A 168 -1.23 -18.18 -6.04
C GLY A 168 0.28 -18.40 -5.99
N TYR A 169 1.06 -17.38 -6.35
CA TYR A 169 2.51 -17.36 -6.16
C TYR A 169 2.93 -16.08 -5.44
N ASP A 170 3.61 -16.22 -4.30
CA ASP A 170 4.29 -15.13 -3.62
C ASP A 170 5.52 -15.66 -2.86
N PRO A 171 6.75 -15.27 -3.24
CA PRO A 171 7.95 -15.74 -2.56
C PRO A 171 8.11 -15.15 -1.14
N ASN A 172 7.34 -14.10 -0.81
CA ASN A 172 7.47 -13.33 0.43
C ASN A 172 6.14 -13.24 1.21
N ILE A 173 5.25 -14.24 1.07
CA ILE A 173 3.99 -14.25 1.81
C ILE A 173 4.25 -14.21 3.33
N THR A 174 3.61 -13.27 4.02
CA THR A 174 3.74 -13.16 5.48
C THR A 174 2.81 -14.15 6.18
N VAL A 175 3.12 -14.51 7.42
CA VAL A 175 2.24 -15.36 8.24
C VAL A 175 0.84 -14.76 8.33
N GLU A 176 0.73 -13.46 8.59
CA GLU A 176 -0.57 -12.77 8.64
C GLU A 176 -1.39 -12.96 7.35
N ARG A 177 -0.75 -12.85 6.17
CA ARG A 177 -1.42 -13.02 4.88
C ARG A 177 -1.78 -14.47 4.60
N ALA A 178 -0.92 -15.41 4.96
CA ALA A 178 -1.22 -16.84 4.84
C ALA A 178 -2.46 -17.24 5.68
N TRP A 179 -2.65 -16.63 6.86
CA TRP A 179 -3.84 -16.87 7.69
C TRP A 179 -5.13 -16.27 7.13
N GLN A 180 -5.02 -15.23 6.29
CA GLN A 180 -6.16 -14.60 5.62
C GLN A 180 -6.52 -15.29 4.30
N LEU A 181 -5.60 -16.07 3.73
CA LEU A 181 -5.79 -16.78 2.47
C LEU A 181 -6.68 -18.01 2.69
N SER A 182 -7.72 -18.15 1.87
CA SER A 182 -8.59 -19.32 1.89
C SER A 182 -7.79 -20.59 1.59
N SER A 183 -8.09 -21.66 2.32
CA SER A 183 -7.41 -22.96 2.16
C SER A 183 -7.63 -23.64 0.79
N GLY A 184 -8.60 -23.16 0.01
CA GLY A 184 -8.82 -23.60 -1.37
C GLY A 184 -7.87 -22.99 -2.39
N VAL A 185 -7.02 -22.02 -2.01
CA VAL A 185 -6.01 -21.45 -2.90
C VAL A 185 -4.80 -22.39 -2.94
N GLU A 186 -4.49 -22.90 -4.13
CA GLU A 186 -3.30 -23.71 -4.33
C GLU A 186 -2.05 -22.82 -4.40
N GLN A 187 -0.98 -23.23 -3.73
CA GLN A 187 0.31 -22.55 -3.86
C GLN A 187 1.07 -23.07 -5.09
N ALA A 188 1.46 -22.19 -6.00
CA ALA A 188 2.41 -22.51 -7.06
C ALA A 188 3.84 -22.56 -6.53
N ALA A 189 4.63 -23.51 -7.04
CA ALA A 189 6.06 -23.62 -6.72
C ALA A 189 6.87 -22.46 -7.30
N ASP A 190 6.52 -22.04 -8.52
CA ASP A 190 7.17 -20.96 -9.26
C ASP A 190 6.18 -20.30 -10.25
N LEU A 191 6.65 -19.26 -10.94
CA LEU A 191 5.85 -18.51 -11.90
C LEU A 191 5.52 -19.33 -13.15
N ASP A 192 6.37 -20.27 -13.56
CA ASP A 192 6.16 -21.07 -14.76
C ASP A 192 4.99 -22.04 -14.56
N VAL A 193 4.95 -22.70 -13.39
CA VAL A 193 3.85 -23.56 -12.95
C VAL A 193 2.55 -22.76 -12.86
N LEU A 194 2.60 -21.54 -12.31
CA LEU A 194 1.42 -20.69 -12.24
C LEU A 194 0.92 -20.30 -13.64
N CYS A 195 1.80 -19.77 -14.50
CA CYS A 195 1.42 -19.26 -15.82
C CYS A 195 0.90 -20.39 -16.71
N SER A 196 1.50 -21.58 -16.68
CA SER A 196 1.06 -22.73 -17.50
C SER A 196 -0.38 -23.19 -17.24
N ARG A 197 -0.97 -22.81 -16.11
CA ARG A 197 -2.33 -23.21 -15.69
C ARG A 197 -3.32 -22.05 -15.63
N ALA A 198 -2.84 -20.81 -15.68
CA ALA A 198 -3.66 -19.61 -15.47
C ALA A 198 -4.40 -19.21 -16.74
N GLU A 199 -5.67 -19.60 -16.86
CA GLU A 199 -6.56 -19.13 -17.95
C GLU A 199 -6.89 -17.63 -17.78
N ILE A 200 -6.88 -17.16 -16.54
CA ILE A 200 -6.88 -15.75 -16.20
C ILE A 200 -5.69 -15.49 -15.29
N LEU A 201 -4.90 -14.46 -15.56
CA LEU A 201 -3.72 -14.09 -14.78
C LEU A 201 -3.89 -12.67 -14.23
N THR A 202 -3.63 -12.46 -12.95
CA THR A 202 -3.60 -11.13 -12.33
C THR A 202 -2.34 -10.92 -11.50
N SER A 203 -1.80 -9.70 -11.52
CA SER A 203 -0.60 -9.32 -10.76
C SER A 203 -0.89 -8.24 -9.72
N HIS A 204 -0.37 -8.45 -8.50
CA HIS A 204 -0.52 -7.60 -7.33
C HIS A 204 0.81 -7.37 -6.59
N VAL A 205 1.91 -7.29 -7.34
CA VAL A 205 3.27 -7.10 -6.81
C VAL A 205 3.71 -5.63 -6.76
N PRO A 206 4.63 -5.22 -5.87
CA PRO A 206 5.25 -3.90 -5.95
C PRO A 206 6.10 -3.75 -7.21
N PHE A 207 6.38 -2.52 -7.64
CA PHE A 207 7.31 -2.25 -8.73
C PHE A 207 8.72 -1.97 -8.20
N ASN A 208 9.66 -2.81 -8.58
CA ASN A 208 11.09 -2.70 -8.28
C ASN A 208 11.88 -3.44 -9.38
N ASP A 209 13.21 -3.50 -9.27
CA ASP A 209 14.04 -4.10 -10.32
C ASP A 209 13.78 -5.60 -10.54
N SER A 210 13.32 -6.33 -9.50
CA SER A 210 12.98 -7.76 -9.61
C SER A 210 11.61 -8.02 -10.26
N THR A 211 10.72 -7.03 -10.30
CA THR A 211 9.36 -7.16 -10.86
C THR A 211 9.16 -6.35 -12.14
N ARG A 212 10.18 -5.59 -12.56
CA ARG A 212 10.18 -4.88 -13.84
C ARG A 212 10.16 -5.88 -15.00
N GLY A 213 9.16 -5.75 -15.87
CA GLY A 213 8.96 -6.66 -17.00
C GLY A 213 8.73 -8.11 -16.56
N LEU A 214 8.22 -8.32 -15.34
CA LEU A 214 7.95 -9.65 -14.78
C LEU A 214 7.13 -10.50 -15.75
N LEU A 215 6.03 -9.95 -16.29
CA LEU A 215 5.27 -10.59 -17.35
C LEU A 215 5.96 -10.34 -18.69
N SER A 216 7.07 -11.05 -18.88
CA SER A 216 7.90 -11.04 -20.07
C SER A 216 7.31 -11.90 -21.19
N ARG A 217 7.93 -11.86 -22.37
CA ARG A 217 7.59 -12.74 -23.50
C ARG A 217 7.55 -14.21 -23.11
N GLU A 218 8.52 -14.66 -22.32
CA GLU A 218 8.67 -16.04 -21.91
C GLU A 218 7.51 -16.48 -21.02
N LEU A 219 7.17 -15.71 -19.99
CA LEU A 219 6.03 -16.05 -19.11
C LEU A 219 4.68 -15.92 -19.83
N LEU A 220 4.50 -14.89 -20.65
CA LEU A 220 3.27 -14.72 -21.43
C LEU A 220 3.06 -15.88 -22.40
N ALA A 221 4.12 -16.46 -22.95
CA ALA A 221 4.05 -17.61 -23.85
C ALA A 221 3.70 -18.93 -23.14
N LEU A 222 3.86 -19.01 -21.81
CA LEU A 222 3.44 -20.17 -21.04
C LEU A 222 1.93 -20.21 -20.79
N LEU A 223 1.24 -19.07 -20.88
CA LEU A 223 -0.19 -19.00 -20.63
C LEU A 223 -0.99 -19.89 -21.59
N PRO A 224 -2.08 -20.51 -21.12
CA PRO A 224 -3.04 -21.17 -21.98
C PRO A 224 -3.50 -20.26 -23.12
N LYS A 225 -3.67 -20.83 -24.32
CA LYS A 225 -4.13 -20.07 -25.48
C LYS A 225 -5.48 -19.40 -25.20
N GLY A 226 -5.57 -18.11 -25.47
CA GLY A 226 -6.76 -17.30 -25.21
C GLY A 226 -6.87 -16.83 -23.76
N ALA A 227 -5.79 -16.88 -22.98
CA ALA A 227 -5.78 -16.39 -21.61
C ALA A 227 -6.12 -14.89 -21.52
N VAL A 228 -6.65 -14.49 -20.36
CA VAL A 228 -6.89 -13.09 -20.00
C VAL A 228 -5.80 -12.63 -19.03
N VAL A 229 -5.20 -11.48 -19.28
CA VAL A 229 -4.16 -10.92 -18.41
C VAL A 229 -4.61 -9.59 -17.80
N LEU A 230 -4.42 -9.43 -16.50
CA LEU A 230 -4.84 -8.26 -15.73
C LEU A 230 -3.64 -7.64 -15.01
N ASN A 231 -3.49 -6.32 -15.10
CA ASN A 231 -2.49 -5.60 -14.31
C ASN A 231 -3.08 -4.36 -13.64
N PHE A 232 -3.29 -4.50 -12.33
CA PHE A 232 -3.72 -3.46 -11.38
C PHE A 232 -2.67 -3.18 -10.31
N ALA A 233 -1.45 -3.69 -10.49
CA ALA A 233 -0.34 -3.49 -9.57
C ALA A 233 0.36 -2.16 -9.84
N ARG A 234 1.17 -2.11 -10.89
CA ARG A 234 2.01 -0.97 -11.27
C ARG A 234 2.30 -0.98 -12.77
N GLU A 235 2.57 0.20 -13.31
CA GLU A 235 3.15 0.32 -14.65
C GLU A 235 4.53 -0.35 -14.68
N GLY A 236 4.88 -0.98 -15.81
CA GLY A 236 6.17 -1.60 -16.04
C GLY A 236 6.30 -3.04 -15.53
N ILE A 237 5.26 -3.62 -14.91
CA ILE A 237 5.21 -5.05 -14.57
C ILE A 237 5.07 -5.93 -15.82
N VAL A 238 4.39 -5.42 -16.85
CA VAL A 238 4.15 -6.12 -18.11
C VAL A 238 5.06 -5.55 -19.20
N ASP A 239 5.74 -6.42 -19.94
CA ASP A 239 6.39 -6.07 -21.19
C ASP A 239 5.32 -5.80 -22.26
N LYS A 240 5.18 -4.53 -22.65
CA LYS A 240 4.08 -4.07 -23.52
C LYS A 240 4.26 -4.60 -24.94
N GLU A 241 5.48 -4.66 -25.43
CA GLU A 241 5.83 -5.13 -26.77
C GLU A 241 5.58 -6.64 -26.90
N ALA A 242 5.95 -7.42 -25.88
CA ALA A 242 5.64 -8.84 -25.83
C ALA A 242 4.13 -9.10 -25.73
N LEU A 243 3.44 -8.31 -24.90
CA LEU A 243 1.98 -8.40 -24.73
C LEU A 243 1.24 -8.11 -26.04
N ILE A 244 1.58 -7.04 -26.76
CA ILE A 244 0.92 -6.69 -28.03
C ILE A 244 1.11 -7.81 -29.05
N ALA A 245 2.33 -8.35 -29.18
CA ALA A 245 2.56 -9.49 -30.07
C ALA A 245 1.72 -10.74 -29.70
N ALA A 246 1.50 -10.98 -28.40
CA ALA A 246 0.66 -12.07 -27.92
C ALA A 246 -0.84 -11.81 -28.15
N LEU A 247 -1.30 -10.56 -28.09
CA LEU A 247 -2.66 -10.15 -28.42
C LEU A 247 -2.95 -10.27 -29.93
N ASP A 248 -2.02 -9.79 -30.76
CA ASP A 248 -2.13 -9.83 -32.23
C ASP A 248 -2.23 -11.26 -32.77
N THR A 249 -1.59 -12.22 -32.09
CA THR A 249 -1.62 -13.64 -32.45
C THR A 249 -2.80 -14.40 -31.83
N GLY A 250 -3.57 -13.76 -30.95
CA GLY A 250 -4.64 -14.38 -30.18
C GLY A 250 -4.15 -15.42 -29.16
N ALA A 251 -2.85 -15.39 -28.82
CA ALA A 251 -2.32 -16.18 -27.71
C ALA A 251 -2.89 -15.68 -26.38
N ILE A 252 -3.04 -14.36 -26.24
CA ILE A 252 -3.81 -13.69 -25.19
C ILE A 252 -5.08 -13.14 -25.82
N SER A 253 -6.23 -13.40 -25.20
CA SER A 253 -7.51 -12.94 -25.71
C SER A 253 -7.80 -11.50 -25.34
N THR A 254 -7.50 -11.13 -24.09
CA THR A 254 -7.83 -9.82 -23.53
C THR A 254 -6.77 -9.39 -22.52
N TYR A 255 -6.38 -8.12 -22.58
CA TYR A 255 -5.59 -7.47 -21.53
C TYR A 255 -6.39 -6.35 -20.87
N VAL A 256 -6.43 -6.31 -19.53
CA VAL A 256 -7.08 -5.23 -18.79
C VAL A 256 -6.10 -4.58 -17.83
N THR A 257 -6.03 -3.26 -17.84
CA THR A 257 -5.06 -2.54 -17.03
C THR A 257 -5.53 -1.17 -16.58
N ASP A 258 -4.98 -0.73 -15.45
CA ASP A 258 -5.18 0.61 -14.89
C ASP A 258 -4.09 1.62 -15.35
N PHE A 259 -3.25 1.22 -16.32
CA PHE A 259 -2.08 1.95 -16.79
C PHE A 259 -2.16 2.19 -18.31
N PRO A 260 -2.97 3.17 -18.76
CA PRO A 260 -3.14 3.46 -20.18
C PRO A 260 -1.82 3.95 -20.80
N SER A 261 -1.57 3.58 -22.06
CA SER A 261 -0.44 4.11 -22.84
C SER A 261 -0.74 4.13 -24.33
N ARG A 262 0.05 4.88 -25.11
CA ARG A 262 -0.14 5.02 -26.57
C ARG A 262 -0.15 3.67 -27.31
N LEU A 263 0.62 2.68 -26.84
CA LEU A 263 0.67 1.34 -27.43
C LEU A 263 -0.58 0.50 -27.13
N LEU A 264 -1.28 0.81 -26.03
CA LEU A 264 -2.43 0.03 -25.54
C LEU A 264 -3.76 0.65 -25.95
N ILE A 265 -3.84 1.99 -25.97
CA ILE A 265 -5.06 2.72 -26.32
C ILE A 265 -5.38 2.46 -27.79
N GLY A 266 -6.58 1.93 -28.05
CA GLY A 266 -7.10 1.68 -29.39
C GLY A 266 -6.84 0.27 -29.91
N HIS A 267 -6.20 -0.61 -29.14
CA HIS A 267 -6.14 -2.04 -29.46
C HIS A 267 -7.46 -2.71 -29.03
N ASP A 268 -8.15 -3.40 -29.94
CA ASP A 268 -9.51 -3.94 -29.73
C ASP A 268 -9.63 -4.88 -28.52
N ASN A 269 -8.57 -5.66 -28.26
CA ASN A 269 -8.49 -6.61 -27.15
C ASN A 269 -7.92 -6.02 -25.85
N VAL A 270 -7.83 -4.69 -25.72
CA VAL A 270 -7.28 -4.03 -24.53
C VAL A 270 -8.31 -3.12 -23.87
N ILE A 271 -8.51 -3.32 -22.57
CA ILE A 271 -9.33 -2.42 -21.73
C ILE A 271 -8.38 -1.61 -20.84
N CYS A 272 -8.35 -0.29 -21.04
CA CYS A 272 -7.58 0.63 -20.21
C CYS A 272 -8.50 1.43 -19.27
N LEU A 273 -8.12 1.50 -18.00
CA LEU A 273 -8.79 2.27 -16.97
C LEU A 273 -7.87 3.38 -16.44
N PRO A 274 -8.40 4.54 -16.03
CA PRO A 274 -7.60 5.71 -15.65
C PRO A 274 -7.16 5.67 -14.17
N HIS A 275 -6.41 4.63 -13.77
CA HIS A 275 -5.89 4.48 -12.40
C HIS A 275 -6.98 4.48 -11.31
N LEU A 276 -8.04 3.69 -11.50
CA LEU A 276 -9.22 3.61 -10.65
C LEU A 276 -9.05 2.75 -9.39
N GLY A 277 -7.99 1.96 -9.24
CA GLY A 277 -7.88 0.96 -8.17
C GLY A 277 -8.09 1.49 -6.73
N ALA A 278 -7.77 2.76 -6.47
CA ALA A 278 -8.01 3.41 -5.16
C ALA A 278 -9.11 4.49 -5.20
N SER A 279 -9.78 4.68 -6.32
CA SER A 279 -10.72 5.78 -6.59
C SER A 279 -12.14 5.44 -6.11
N THR A 280 -12.28 5.11 -4.83
CA THR A 280 -13.57 4.96 -4.15
C THR A 280 -13.57 5.77 -2.87
N ARG A 281 -14.75 6.25 -2.45
CA ARG A 281 -14.88 7.04 -1.22
C ARG A 281 -14.37 6.24 -0.01
N GLU A 282 -14.75 4.97 0.08
CA GLU A 282 -14.38 4.06 1.16
C GLU A 282 -12.85 3.84 1.21
N ALA A 283 -12.18 3.73 0.06
CA ALA A 283 -10.71 3.59 0.03
C ALA A 283 -10.00 4.86 0.50
N GLU A 284 -10.53 6.04 0.16
CA GLU A 284 -10.01 7.32 0.65
C GLU A 284 -10.19 7.46 2.16
N GLU A 285 -11.38 7.15 2.67
CA GLU A 285 -11.70 7.15 4.10
C GLU A 285 -10.80 6.19 4.87
N ASN A 286 -10.70 4.94 4.42
CA ASN A 286 -9.85 3.92 5.04
C ASN A 286 -8.37 4.34 5.06
N SER A 287 -7.90 4.95 3.97
CA SER A 287 -6.51 5.43 3.89
C SER A 287 -6.24 6.57 4.87
N ALA A 288 -7.20 7.49 5.01
CA ALA A 288 -7.11 8.59 5.97
C ALA A 288 -7.15 8.07 7.41
N VAL A 289 -8.09 7.18 7.74
CA VAL A 289 -8.19 6.54 9.07
C VAL A 289 -6.89 5.83 9.42
N MET A 290 -6.34 5.01 8.52
CA MET A 290 -5.09 4.29 8.77
C MET A 290 -3.90 5.23 8.97
N ALA A 291 -3.76 6.26 8.14
CA ALA A 291 -2.70 7.25 8.27
C ALA A 291 -2.78 8.00 9.60
N VAL A 292 -3.98 8.40 10.02
CA VAL A 292 -4.20 9.11 11.28
C VAL A 292 -3.93 8.22 12.48
N GLU A 293 -4.40 6.97 12.51
CA GLU A 293 -4.15 6.07 13.64
C GLU A 293 -2.65 5.75 13.78
N ASN A 294 -1.92 5.54 12.68
CA ASN A 294 -0.47 5.36 12.74
C ASN A 294 0.23 6.62 13.28
N LEU A 295 -0.21 7.81 12.87
CA LEU A 295 0.35 9.07 13.33
C LEU A 295 0.10 9.30 14.83
N ARG A 296 -1.13 9.05 15.29
CA ARG A 296 -1.51 9.14 16.70
C ARG A 296 -0.70 8.16 17.55
N GLU A 297 -0.59 6.92 17.10
CA GLU A 297 0.14 5.88 17.81
C GLU A 297 1.63 6.23 17.98
N PHE A 298 2.25 6.83 16.96
CA PHE A 298 3.61 7.34 17.06
C PHE A 298 3.73 8.61 17.92
N LEU A 299 2.81 9.56 17.79
CA LEU A 299 2.87 10.81 18.55
C LEU A 299 2.66 10.56 20.04
N GLU A 300 1.73 9.67 20.40
CA GLU A 300 1.31 9.40 21.78
C GLU A 300 2.14 8.32 22.46
N ASN A 301 2.53 7.26 21.73
CA ASN A 301 3.18 6.07 22.30
C ASN A 301 4.57 5.77 21.75
N GLY A 302 5.00 6.48 20.69
CA GLY A 302 6.28 6.24 20.01
C GLY A 302 6.27 5.02 19.10
N ASN A 303 5.18 4.25 19.10
CA ASN A 303 5.09 3.00 18.36
C ASN A 303 5.07 3.27 16.85
N ILE A 304 5.84 2.48 16.12
CA ILE A 304 5.94 2.54 14.66
C ILE A 304 5.30 1.28 14.08
N ARG A 305 4.24 1.47 13.30
CA ARG A 305 3.63 0.44 12.46
C ARG A 305 3.55 0.94 11.02
N ARG A 306 3.79 0.07 10.04
CA ARG A 306 3.60 0.39 8.61
C ARG A 306 4.36 1.66 8.18
N SER A 307 5.61 1.80 8.64
CA SER A 307 6.52 2.82 8.14
C SER A 307 7.27 2.33 6.92
N VAL A 308 7.44 3.21 5.94
CA VAL A 308 8.25 2.89 4.75
C VAL A 308 9.74 2.92 5.06
N ASN A 309 10.18 3.74 6.02
CA ASN A 309 11.59 4.04 6.25
C ASN A 309 12.12 3.73 7.66
N PHE A 310 11.26 3.23 8.55
CA PHE A 310 11.64 2.80 9.90
C PHE A 310 11.30 1.32 10.14
N PRO A 311 11.95 0.68 11.13
CA PRO A 311 11.55 -0.66 11.57
C PRO A 311 10.14 -0.65 12.20
N GLU A 312 9.46 -1.79 12.16
CA GLU A 312 8.28 -1.98 13.01
C GLU A 312 8.77 -2.12 14.47
N ALA A 313 8.29 -1.21 15.33
CA ALA A 313 8.71 -1.12 16.73
C ALA A 313 7.49 -0.81 17.59
N VAL A 314 7.01 -1.82 18.30
CA VAL A 314 5.82 -1.72 19.13
C VAL A 314 6.13 -2.24 20.52
N LEU A 315 6.11 -1.34 21.49
CA LEU A 315 6.24 -1.67 22.90
C LEU A 315 4.97 -1.21 23.63
N ARG A 316 4.27 -2.14 24.28
CA ARG A 316 3.14 -1.77 25.14
C ARG A 316 3.66 -0.85 26.24
N ARG A 317 2.95 0.25 26.51
CA ARG A 317 3.35 1.18 27.56
C ARG A 317 3.00 0.61 28.93
N THR A 318 4.02 0.44 29.76
CA THR A 318 3.93 -0.14 31.10
C THR A 318 4.17 0.90 32.20
N ARG A 319 4.71 2.07 31.83
CA ARG A 319 4.99 3.19 32.75
C ARG A 319 4.51 4.55 32.21
N PRO A 320 4.23 5.52 33.11
CA PRO A 320 3.80 6.85 32.71
C PRO A 320 4.89 7.64 31.98
N HIS A 321 6.17 7.37 32.22
CA HIS A 321 7.29 8.06 31.57
C HIS A 321 7.86 7.19 30.44
N ARG A 322 7.88 7.73 29.22
CA ARG A 322 8.47 7.07 28.05
C ARG A 322 9.38 8.02 27.27
N LEU A 323 10.58 7.53 26.96
CA LEU A 323 11.46 8.15 25.99
C LEU A 323 11.41 7.39 24.67
N VAL A 324 11.47 8.16 23.58
CA VAL A 324 11.63 7.66 22.22
C VAL A 324 12.91 8.23 21.68
N ILE A 325 13.82 7.38 21.25
CA ILE A 325 15.13 7.77 20.75
C ILE A 325 15.28 7.18 19.36
N THR A 326 15.64 8.02 18.40
CA THR A 326 16.01 7.58 17.06
C THR A 326 17.46 7.91 16.83
N ASN A 327 18.21 6.94 16.31
CA ASN A 327 19.64 7.06 16.10
C ASN A 327 20.09 6.36 14.83
N ALA A 328 21.28 6.71 14.34
CA ALA A 328 21.99 5.95 13.34
C ALA A 328 22.25 4.53 13.85
N ASN A 329 22.11 3.53 12.99
CA ASN A 329 22.33 2.12 13.34
C ASN A 329 23.82 1.80 13.48
N VAL A 330 24.44 2.28 14.58
CA VAL A 330 25.85 2.08 14.91
C VAL A 330 26.02 1.42 16.29
N PRO A 331 27.14 0.72 16.55
CA PRO A 331 27.35 0.04 17.83
C PRO A 331 27.27 0.95 19.05
N ASN A 332 26.91 0.37 20.19
CA ASN A 332 26.93 1.00 21.53
C ASN A 332 25.96 2.18 21.74
N MET A 333 24.94 2.36 20.91
CA MET A 333 23.93 3.42 21.12
C MET A 333 23.06 3.16 22.35
N VAL A 334 22.48 1.96 22.46
CA VAL A 334 21.66 1.57 23.62
C VAL A 334 22.47 1.65 24.92
N GLY A 335 23.73 1.20 24.90
CA GLY A 335 24.62 1.26 26.07
C GLY A 335 24.84 2.67 26.59
N GLN A 336 25.16 3.62 25.69
CA GLN A 336 25.37 5.02 26.07
C GLN A 336 24.09 5.68 26.64
N VAL A 337 22.92 5.39 26.04
CA VAL A 337 21.62 5.85 26.55
C VAL A 337 21.36 5.30 27.95
N SER A 338 21.57 4.00 28.15
CA SER A 338 21.37 3.36 29.46
C SER A 338 22.31 3.92 30.53
N THR A 339 23.57 4.20 30.19
CA THR A 339 24.52 4.83 31.11
C THR A 339 24.07 6.23 31.52
N ALA A 340 23.64 7.07 30.58
CA ALA A 340 23.17 8.42 30.88
C ALA A 340 21.96 8.43 31.83
N LEU A 341 21.03 7.48 31.67
CA LEU A 341 19.88 7.30 32.58
C LEU A 341 20.31 6.78 33.95
N ALA A 342 21.25 5.83 33.99
CA ALA A 342 21.75 5.26 35.24
C ALA A 342 22.50 6.28 36.11
N GLU A 343 23.22 7.23 35.50
CA GLU A 343 23.91 8.31 36.23
C GLU A 343 22.95 9.27 36.96
N GLU A 344 21.70 9.39 36.51
CA GLU A 344 20.63 10.11 37.22
C GLU A 344 19.84 9.20 38.18
N GLY A 345 20.20 7.91 38.27
CA GLY A 345 19.50 6.93 39.10
C GLY A 345 18.10 6.56 38.60
N ILE A 346 17.81 6.74 37.31
CA ILE A 346 16.50 6.43 36.72
C ILE A 346 16.47 4.96 36.30
N ASN A 347 15.50 4.21 36.82
CA ASN A 347 15.30 2.81 36.43
C ASN A 347 14.57 2.68 35.08
N ILE A 348 15.07 1.77 34.24
CA ILE A 348 14.44 1.36 32.99
C ILE A 348 13.52 0.17 33.28
N ALA A 349 12.22 0.35 33.09
CA ALA A 349 11.22 -0.69 33.34
C ALA A 349 11.06 -1.64 32.16
N ASP A 350 11.08 -1.10 30.94
CA ASP A 350 10.98 -1.88 29.71
C ASP A 350 11.74 -1.15 28.59
N LEU A 351 12.32 -1.91 27.66
CA LEU A 351 13.10 -1.36 26.55
C LEU A 351 12.95 -2.22 25.30
N LEU A 352 12.63 -1.55 24.20
CA LEU A 352 12.65 -2.15 22.87
C LEU A 352 13.61 -1.35 21.99
N ASN A 353 14.53 -2.03 21.33
CA ASN A 353 15.35 -1.46 20.27
C ASN A 353 15.24 -2.30 19.01
N VAL A 354 14.82 -1.69 17.90
CA VAL A 354 14.75 -2.33 16.59
C VAL A 354 15.46 -1.45 15.57
N SER A 355 16.13 -2.05 14.60
CA SER A 355 16.79 -1.33 13.51
C SER A 355 16.32 -1.80 12.14
N LYS A 356 16.37 -0.87 11.17
CA LYS A 356 16.14 -1.12 9.75
C LYS A 356 17.15 -0.28 8.97
N ASP A 357 17.93 -0.94 8.12
CA ASP A 357 18.97 -0.31 7.34
C ASP A 357 19.91 0.55 8.22
N ASN A 358 19.90 1.87 8.02
CA ASN A 358 20.78 2.82 8.70
C ASN A 358 20.16 3.49 9.93
N VAL A 359 18.93 3.14 10.32
CA VAL A 359 18.20 3.77 11.43
C VAL A 359 17.82 2.75 12.48
N ALA A 360 17.99 3.11 13.75
CA ALA A 360 17.49 2.38 14.90
C ALA A 360 16.48 3.24 15.68
N HIS A 361 15.49 2.57 16.25
CA HIS A 361 14.42 3.18 17.02
C HIS A 361 14.30 2.48 18.37
N THR A 362 14.46 3.24 19.45
CA THR A 362 14.43 2.77 20.82
C THR A 362 13.25 3.36 21.58
N LEU A 363 12.45 2.50 22.20
CA LEU A 363 11.39 2.87 23.15
C LEU A 363 11.87 2.48 24.55
N VAL A 364 11.83 3.41 25.49
CA VAL A 364 12.30 3.19 26.87
C VAL A 364 11.22 3.64 27.86
N ASP A 365 10.65 2.71 28.60
CA ASP A 365 9.76 3.00 29.73
C ASP A 365 10.59 3.22 30.99
N LEU A 366 10.32 4.33 31.69
CA LEU A 366 11.06 4.76 32.87
C LEU A 366 10.16 4.82 34.10
N ASP A 367 10.71 4.49 35.26
CA ASP A 367 9.98 4.62 36.54
C ASP A 367 9.84 6.08 37.02
N GLY A 368 10.59 7.00 36.42
CA GLY A 368 10.55 8.43 36.73
C GLY A 368 10.86 9.30 35.49
N PRO A 369 10.64 10.62 35.58
CA PRO A 369 10.94 11.54 34.49
C PRO A 369 12.45 11.68 34.29
N ALA A 370 12.88 11.75 33.02
CA ALA A 370 14.26 12.11 32.68
C ALA A 370 14.48 13.62 32.81
N GLY A 371 15.52 14.02 33.55
CA GLY A 371 15.88 15.42 33.73
C GLY A 371 16.38 16.08 32.44
N LYS A 372 16.32 17.42 32.38
CA LYS A 372 16.80 18.19 31.22
C LYS A 372 18.27 17.93 30.91
N GLU A 373 19.10 17.79 31.95
CA GLU A 373 20.54 17.51 31.78
C GLU A 373 20.78 16.13 31.16
N THR A 374 20.04 15.11 31.58
CA THR A 374 20.11 13.77 30.98
C THR A 374 19.64 13.76 29.54
N LEU A 375 18.55 14.47 29.22
CA LEU A 375 18.09 14.62 27.84
C LEU A 375 19.12 15.33 26.96
N GLN A 376 19.80 16.36 27.48
CA GLN A 376 20.89 17.03 26.77
C GLN A 376 22.10 16.13 26.57
N ARG A 377 22.49 15.36 27.59
CA ARG A 377 23.58 14.38 27.49
C ARG A 377 23.28 13.33 26.43
N ILE A 378 22.09 12.72 26.47
CA ILE A 378 21.67 11.76 25.45
C ILE A 378 21.66 12.43 24.07
N GLY A 379 21.12 13.65 23.96
CA GLY A 379 21.04 14.39 22.69
C GLY A 379 22.40 14.78 22.11
N SER A 380 23.45 14.80 22.92
CA SER A 380 24.83 15.07 22.50
C SER A 380 25.62 13.83 22.07
N ILE A 381 25.05 12.63 22.24
CA ILE A 381 25.68 11.38 21.78
C ILE A 381 25.72 11.41 20.24
N ASP A 382 26.92 11.23 19.67
CA ASP A 382 27.10 11.14 18.23
C ASP A 382 26.29 9.99 17.64
N GLY A 383 25.53 10.28 16.58
CA GLY A 383 24.59 9.36 15.96
C GLY A 383 23.15 9.44 16.47
N ILE A 384 22.83 10.18 17.53
CA ILE A 384 21.42 10.45 17.88
C ILE A 384 20.82 11.42 16.87
N LEU A 385 19.68 11.03 16.28
CA LEU A 385 18.95 11.83 15.29
C LEU A 385 17.81 12.61 15.94
N SER A 386 17.07 11.98 16.88
CA SER A 386 15.99 12.64 17.61
C SER A 386 15.73 12.00 18.97
N ILE A 387 15.26 12.81 19.91
CA ILE A 387 14.80 12.38 21.24
C ILE A 387 13.45 13.01 21.49
N ARG A 388 12.48 12.21 21.96
CA ARG A 388 11.16 12.67 22.36
C ARG A 388 10.81 12.13 23.73
N VAL A 389 10.39 13.03 24.61
CA VAL A 389 9.68 12.67 25.85
C VAL A 389 8.20 12.63 25.50
N LEU A 390 7.54 11.49 25.73
CA LEU A 390 6.13 11.35 25.39
C LEU A 390 5.22 11.89 26.49
N PRO A 391 3.98 12.32 26.15
CA PRO A 391 3.01 12.77 27.14
C PRO A 391 2.76 11.69 28.19
N ILE A 392 2.55 12.09 29.44
CA ILE A 392 2.19 11.20 30.54
C ILE A 392 0.77 10.70 30.31
N ILE A 393 0.57 9.38 30.43
CA ILE A 393 -0.76 8.77 30.46
C ILE A 393 -1.14 8.62 31.94
N GLU A 394 -2.34 9.08 32.29
CA GLU A 394 -2.93 8.93 33.64
C GLU A 394 -3.34 7.48 33.93
#